data_AF-A0A0S9DUX2-F1
#
_entry.id   AF-A0A0S9DUX2-F1
#
_cell.length_a   1.000
_cell.length_b   1.000
_cell.length_c   1.000
_cell.angle_alpha   90.00
_cell.angle_beta   90.00
_cell.angle_gamma   90.00
#
_symmetry.space_group_name_H-M   'P 1'
#
loop_
_entity.id
_entity.type
_entity.pdbx_description
1 polymer ?
#
loop_
_entity_poly.entity_id
_entity_poly.type
_entity_poly.pdbx_seq_one_letter_code
_entity_poly.pdbx_strand_id
1 'polypeptide(L)'
;MAIPLTPDQTRIAARESAYANSIEEKENIARVDGEFFDRVRIFENHALSNARQFMDGVHVDLVAADELETAIRREVRFALNEGANPEAVAYRHTALVASAKAAIERLERAERESEWHANRLNDPYSQYAALVSKFPTLRPPVSI
;
A
#
# COMPACT_ATOMS: atom_id res chain seq x y z
N MET A 1 -45.21 -40.62 -21.24
CA MET A 1 -43.77 -40.91 -21.43
C MET A 1 -43.00 -39.62 -21.15
N ALA A 2 -42.18 -39.60 -20.11
CA ALA A 2 -41.29 -38.46 -19.87
C ALA A 2 -40.07 -38.60 -20.81
N ILE A 3 -39.83 -37.57 -21.63
CA ILE A 3 -38.65 -37.53 -22.51
C ILE A 3 -37.42 -37.43 -21.60
N PRO A 4 -36.42 -38.33 -21.72
CA PRO A 4 -35.21 -38.24 -20.92
C PRO A 4 -34.45 -36.96 -21.29
N LEU A 5 -34.08 -36.19 -20.26
CA LEU A 5 -33.29 -34.97 -20.42
C LEU A 5 -31.95 -35.29 -21.06
N THR A 6 -31.48 -34.41 -21.95
CA THR A 6 -30.11 -34.51 -22.46
C THR A 6 -29.11 -34.25 -21.34
N PRO A 7 -27.86 -34.76 -21.42
CA PRO A 7 -26.87 -34.59 -20.36
C PRO A 7 -26.63 -33.13 -19.94
N ASP A 8 -26.72 -32.18 -20.88
CA ASP A 8 -26.60 -30.76 -20.56
C ASP A 8 -27.83 -30.20 -19.85
N GLN A 9 -29.04 -30.67 -20.20
CA GLN A 9 -30.27 -30.33 -19.47
C GLN A 9 -30.29 -30.92 -18.06
N THR A 10 -29.76 -32.14 -17.87
CA THR A 10 -29.57 -32.71 -16.53
C THR A 10 -28.56 -31.92 -15.72
N ARG A 11 -27.48 -31.42 -16.34
CA ARG A 11 -26.47 -30.58 -15.70
C ARG A 11 -27.03 -29.22 -15.28
N ILE A 12 -27.86 -28.60 -16.13
CA ILE A 12 -28.55 -27.33 -15.80
C ILE A 12 -29.58 -27.57 -14.69
N ALA A 13 -30.42 -28.61 -14.80
CA ALA A 13 -31.39 -28.97 -13.77
C ALA A 13 -30.73 -29.33 -12.43
N ALA A 14 -29.54 -29.95 -12.43
CA ALA A 14 -28.74 -30.23 -11.24
C ALA A 14 -28.15 -28.96 -10.60
N ARG A 15 -27.86 -27.92 -11.39
CA ARG A 15 -27.40 -26.61 -10.90
C ARG A 15 -28.53 -25.74 -10.38
N GLU A 16 -29.73 -25.89 -10.96
CA GLU A 16 -30.94 -25.15 -10.59
C GLU A 16 -31.72 -25.83 -9.45
N SER A 17 -31.44 -27.10 -9.15
CA SER A 17 -32.09 -27.81 -8.04
C SER A 17 -31.55 -27.30 -6.71
N ALA A 18 -32.39 -26.52 -6.03
CA ALA A 18 -32.23 -26.24 -4.61
C ALA A 18 -32.32 -27.58 -3.83
N TYR A 19 -31.19 -28.09 -3.36
CA TYR A 19 -31.18 -29.16 -2.36
C TYR A 19 -31.54 -28.58 -0.99
N ALA A 20 -31.92 -29.43 -0.05
CA ALA A 20 -32.55 -29.06 1.23
C ALA A 20 -31.82 -27.96 2.01
N ASN A 21 -30.50 -27.82 1.84
CA ASN A 21 -29.67 -26.85 2.56
C ASN A 21 -29.13 -25.73 1.65
N SER A 22 -29.54 -25.66 0.39
CA SER A 22 -28.95 -24.74 -0.60
C SER A 22 -29.21 -23.25 -0.30
N ILE A 23 -30.28 -22.92 0.42
CA ILE A 23 -30.56 -21.56 0.91
C ILE A 23 -29.68 -21.25 2.13
N GLU A 24 -29.65 -22.15 3.11
CA GLU A 24 -28.83 -22.04 4.32
C GLU A 24 -27.33 -21.98 3.99
N GLU A 25 -26.86 -22.74 3.00
CA GLU A 25 -25.48 -22.70 2.52
C GLU A 25 -25.16 -21.34 1.88
N LYS A 26 -26.04 -20.80 1.05
CA LYS A 26 -25.87 -19.46 0.46
C LYS A 26 -25.87 -18.36 1.52
N GLU A 27 -26.76 -18.44 2.51
CA GLU A 27 -26.83 -17.49 3.62
C GLU A 27 -25.58 -17.56 4.50
N ASN A 28 -25.08 -18.77 4.78
CA ASN A 28 -23.84 -18.96 5.52
C ASN A 28 -22.61 -18.46 4.76
N ILE A 29 -22.49 -18.73 3.46
CA ILE A 29 -21.43 -18.18 2.63
C ILE A 29 -21.49 -16.65 2.63
N ALA A 30 -22.66 -16.07 2.38
CA ALA A 30 -22.83 -14.61 2.37
C ALA A 30 -22.50 -13.98 3.73
N ARG A 31 -22.84 -14.65 4.84
CA ARG A 31 -22.50 -14.20 6.20
C ARG A 31 -21.00 -14.23 6.45
N VAL A 32 -20.33 -15.34 6.13
CA VAL A 32 -18.87 -15.48 6.27
C VAL A 32 -18.15 -14.47 5.39
N ASP A 33 -18.57 -14.33 4.13
CA ASP A 33 -18.00 -13.36 3.19
C ASP A 33 -18.19 -11.93 3.70
N GLY A 34 -19.37 -11.59 4.24
CA GLY A 34 -19.64 -10.29 4.84
C GLY A 34 -18.75 -9.98 6.05
N GLU A 35 -18.62 -10.91 6.99
CA GLU A 35 -17.76 -10.75 8.17
C GLU A 35 -16.28 -10.60 7.81
N PHE A 36 -15.79 -11.37 6.83
CA PHE A 36 -14.42 -11.25 6.34
C PHE A 36 -14.21 -9.96 5.54
N PHE A 37 -15.17 -9.58 4.70
CA PHE A 37 -15.13 -8.35 3.91
C PHE A 37 -14.99 -7.12 4.81
N ASP A 38 -15.80 -7.01 5.86
CA ASP A 38 -15.74 -5.87 6.78
C ASP A 38 -14.39 -5.78 7.50
N ARG A 39 -13.81 -6.91 7.90
CA ARG A 39 -12.48 -6.96 8.54
C ARG A 39 -11.37 -6.55 7.58
N VAL A 40 -11.40 -7.07 6.35
CA VAL A 40 -10.43 -6.69 5.30
C VAL A 40 -10.56 -5.21 4.97
N ARG A 41 -11.78 -4.68 4.88
CA ARG A 41 -12.04 -3.26 4.65
C ARG A 41 -11.54 -2.38 5.80
N ILE A 42 -11.70 -2.78 7.05
CA ILE A 42 -11.12 -2.08 8.20
C ILE A 42 -9.59 -2.06 8.08
N PHE A 43 -8.98 -3.22 7.81
CA PHE A 43 -7.53 -3.34 7.62
C PHE A 43 -7.01 -2.46 6.47
N GLU A 44 -7.69 -2.47 5.32
CA GLU A 44 -7.39 -1.65 4.16
C GLU A 44 -7.43 -0.16 4.51
N ASN A 45 -8.47 0.31 5.20
CA ASN A 45 -8.60 1.70 5.63
C ASN A 45 -7.45 2.12 6.57
N HIS A 46 -7.05 1.24 7.49
CA HIS A 46 -5.88 1.49 8.34
C HIS A 46 -4.58 1.53 7.53
N ALA A 47 -4.39 0.60 6.60
CA ALA A 47 -3.22 0.59 5.73
C ALA A 47 -3.14 1.86 4.88
N LEU A 48 -4.27 2.31 4.34
CA LEU A 48 -4.38 3.54 3.57
C LEU A 48 -4.10 4.79 4.42
N SER A 49 -4.65 4.86 5.64
CA SER A 49 -4.38 5.96 6.57
C SER A 49 -2.89 6.08 6.90
N ASN A 50 -2.24 4.94 7.16
CA ASN A 50 -0.80 4.91 7.46
C ASN A 50 0.02 5.35 6.24
N ALA A 51 -0.33 4.85 5.05
CA ALA A 51 0.33 5.27 3.81
C ALA A 51 0.17 6.78 3.56
N ARG A 52 -1.00 7.37 3.84
CA ARG A 52 -1.22 8.81 3.72
C ARG A 52 -0.35 9.62 4.68
N GLN A 53 -0.32 9.25 5.96
CA GLN A 53 0.54 9.92 6.95
C GLN A 53 2.01 9.84 6.56
N PHE A 54 2.44 8.70 6.02
CA PHE A 54 3.78 8.52 5.52
C PHE A 54 4.06 9.46 4.33
N MET A 55 3.16 9.52 3.34
CA MET A 55 3.28 10.43 2.18
C MET A 55 3.34 11.91 2.58
N ASP A 56 2.62 12.32 3.62
CA ASP A 56 2.71 13.68 4.16
C ASP A 56 4.13 13.99 4.67
N GLY A 57 4.81 13.01 5.27
CA GLY A 57 6.22 13.12 5.68
C GLY A 57 7.18 13.18 4.48
N VAL A 58 6.95 12.36 3.45
CA VAL A 58 7.76 12.36 2.21
C VAL A 58 7.70 13.72 1.50
N HIS A 59 6.55 14.40 1.54
CA HIS A 59 6.42 15.74 0.96
C HIS A 59 7.39 16.74 1.60
N VAL A 60 7.59 16.68 2.91
CA VAL A 60 8.54 17.53 3.63
C VAL A 60 9.98 17.25 3.17
N ASP A 61 10.33 15.98 2.99
CA ASP A 61 11.66 15.60 2.50
C ASP A 61 11.91 16.07 1.05
N LEU A 62 10.89 16.05 0.20
CA LEU A 62 10.97 16.58 -1.17
C LEU A 62 11.18 18.10 -1.19
N VAL A 63 10.43 18.85 -0.38
CA VAL A 63 10.61 20.30 -0.26
C VAL A 63 12.02 20.64 0.24
N ALA A 64 12.50 19.92 1.26
CA ALA A 64 13.86 20.12 1.77
C ALA A 64 14.94 19.81 0.72
N ALA A 65 14.71 18.83 -0.16
CA ALA A 65 15.63 18.53 -1.26
C ALA A 65 15.66 19.64 -2.32
N ASP A 66 14.51 20.23 -2.68
CA ASP A 66 14.41 21.36 -3.61
C ASP A 66 15.11 22.63 -3.06
N GLU A 67 14.93 22.89 -1.76
CA GLU A 67 15.63 23.96 -1.05
C GLU A 67 17.15 23.76 -1.08
N LEU A 68 17.64 22.53 -0.88
CA LEU A 68 19.06 22.19 -0.99
C LEU A 68 19.60 22.38 -2.40
N GLU A 69 18.85 22.00 -3.44
CA GLU A 69 19.24 22.26 -4.83
C GLU A 69 19.36 23.77 -5.08
N THR A 70 18.38 24.54 -4.64
CA THR A 70 18.38 26.00 -4.75
C THR A 70 19.56 26.63 -4.02
N ALA A 71 19.88 26.14 -2.81
CA ALA A 71 21.02 26.60 -2.03
C ALA A 71 22.34 26.30 -2.75
N ILE A 72 22.55 25.11 -3.29
CA ILE A 72 23.75 24.78 -4.07
C ILE A 72 23.87 25.70 -5.29
N ARG A 73 22.76 25.92 -6.01
CA ARG A 73 22.75 26.78 -7.19
C ARG A 73 23.12 28.23 -6.86
N ARG A 74 22.55 28.79 -5.80
CA ARG A 74 22.77 30.19 -5.40
C ARG A 74 24.10 30.40 -4.69
N GLU A 75 24.34 29.63 -3.63
CA GLU A 75 25.45 29.86 -2.71
C GLU A 75 26.79 29.36 -3.24
N VAL A 76 26.78 28.45 -4.22
CA VAL A 76 28.00 27.94 -4.85
C VAL A 76 28.10 28.46 -6.27
N ARG A 77 27.17 28.06 -7.15
CA ARG A 77 27.32 28.31 -8.59
C ARG A 77 27.22 29.78 -8.94
N PHE A 78 26.22 30.49 -8.42
CA PHE A 78 26.07 31.93 -8.68
C PHE A 78 27.15 32.75 -7.96
N ALA A 79 27.43 32.43 -6.69
CA ALA A 79 28.50 33.11 -5.94
C ALA A 79 29.86 33.04 -6.65
N LEU A 80 30.25 31.87 -7.18
CA LEU A 80 31.50 31.73 -7.95
C LEU A 80 31.47 32.53 -9.26
N ASN A 81 30.34 32.56 -9.96
CA ASN A 81 30.17 33.34 -11.18
C ASN A 81 30.25 34.86 -10.92
N GLU A 82 29.86 35.30 -9.73
CA GLU A 82 29.94 36.71 -9.29
C GLU A 82 31.30 37.09 -8.70
N GLY A 83 32.26 36.16 -8.67
CA GLY A 83 33.63 36.42 -8.22
C GLY A 83 33.85 36.25 -6.71
N ALA A 84 32.99 35.50 -6.01
CA ALA A 84 33.22 35.18 -4.60
C ALA A 84 34.52 34.40 -4.39
N ASN A 85 35.12 34.53 -3.19
CA ASN A 85 36.32 33.81 -2.82
C ASN A 85 36.07 32.28 -2.88
N PRO A 86 36.78 31.52 -3.74
CA PRO A 86 36.59 30.08 -3.89
C PRO A 86 36.76 29.27 -2.59
N GLU A 87 37.64 29.71 -1.69
CA GLU A 87 37.91 28.98 -0.43
C GLU A 87 36.72 29.05 0.54
N ALA A 88 36.08 30.21 0.64
CA ALA A 88 34.87 30.39 1.44
C ALA A 88 33.68 29.60 0.85
N VAL A 89 33.57 29.57 -0.49
CA VAL A 89 32.56 28.77 -1.19
C VAL A 89 32.81 27.27 -1.03
N ALA A 90 34.06 26.81 -1.02
CA ALA A 90 34.42 25.40 -0.88
C ALA A 90 33.95 24.81 0.46
N TYR A 91 34.09 25.56 1.56
CA TYR A 91 33.57 25.14 2.87
C TYR A 91 32.04 24.98 2.83
N ARG A 92 31.35 25.97 2.27
CA ARG A 92 29.88 25.96 2.16
C ARG A 92 29.37 24.83 1.25
N HIS A 93 30.03 24.62 0.12
CA HIS A 93 29.78 23.52 -0.79
C HIS A 93 29.92 22.16 -0.10
N THR A 94 30.97 21.96 0.68
CA THR A 94 31.19 20.68 1.41
C THR A 94 30.05 20.38 2.38
N ALA A 95 29.57 21.38 3.12
CA ALA A 95 28.43 21.25 4.00
C ALA A 95 27.14 20.92 3.24
N LEU A 96 26.87 21.62 2.12
CA LEU A 96 25.69 21.38 1.29
C LEU A 96 25.71 19.98 0.65
N VAL A 97 26.87 19.50 0.22
CA VAL A 97 27.04 18.14 -0.31
C VAL A 97 26.75 17.08 0.75
N ALA A 98 27.20 17.28 2.00
CA ALA A 98 26.88 16.36 3.09
C ALA A 98 25.36 16.33 3.36
N SER A 99 24.71 17.49 3.40
CA SER A 99 23.25 17.58 3.55
C SER A 99 22.49 16.96 2.37
N ALA A 100 22.97 17.13 1.14
CA ALA A 100 22.38 16.54 -0.05
C ALA A 100 22.47 15.01 -0.02
N LYS A 101 23.60 14.44 0.40
CA LYS A 101 23.73 12.98 0.59
C LYS A 101 22.72 12.44 1.60
N ALA A 102 22.59 13.10 2.75
CA ALA A 102 21.60 12.72 3.76
C ALA A 102 20.15 12.85 3.25
N ALA A 103 19.86 13.86 2.42
CA ALA A 103 18.56 14.01 1.77
C ALA A 103 18.27 12.88 0.78
N ILE A 104 19.25 12.50 -0.06
CA ILE A 104 19.13 11.37 -0.99
C ILE A 104 18.85 10.07 -0.22
N GLU A 105 19.59 9.78 0.85
CA GLU A 105 19.36 8.58 1.68
C GLU A 105 17.96 8.56 2.34
N ARG A 106 17.40 9.73 2.66
CA ARG A 106 16.01 9.84 3.13
C ARG A 106 15.02 9.53 2.00
N LEU A 107 15.21 10.10 0.82
CA LEU A 107 14.35 9.85 -0.34
C LEU A 107 14.40 8.40 -0.81
N GLU A 108 15.56 7.75 -0.82
CA GLU A 108 15.68 6.32 -1.15
C GLU A 108 14.98 5.42 -0.13
N ARG A 109 15.05 5.78 1.17
CA ARG A 109 14.24 5.08 2.18
C ARG A 109 12.76 5.31 1.94
N ALA A 110 12.39 6.55 1.60
CA ALA A 110 11.01 6.89 1.35
C ALA A 110 10.42 6.14 0.14
N GLU A 111 11.20 5.96 -0.92
CA GLU A 111 10.84 5.17 -2.09
C GLU A 111 10.56 3.71 -1.72
N ARG A 112 11.49 3.05 -1.01
CA ARG A 112 11.32 1.65 -0.57
C ARG A 112 10.09 1.46 0.32
N GLU A 113 9.83 2.40 1.21
CA GLU A 113 8.67 2.35 2.10
C GLU A 113 7.36 2.66 1.35
N SER A 114 7.39 3.53 0.34
CA SER A 114 6.27 3.76 -0.59
C SER A 114 5.93 2.48 -1.38
N GLU A 115 6.93 1.79 -1.91
CA GLU A 115 6.76 0.49 -2.59
C GLU A 115 6.16 -0.56 -1.64
N TRP A 116 6.63 -0.60 -0.40
CA TRP A 116 6.07 -1.49 0.62
C TRP A 116 4.59 -1.21 0.89
N HIS A 117 4.20 0.06 1.01
CA HIS A 117 2.80 0.46 1.15
C HIS A 117 1.97 0.10 -0.09
N ALA A 118 2.48 0.38 -1.30
CA ALA A 118 1.81 0.06 -2.56
C ALA A 118 1.54 -1.45 -2.69
N ASN A 119 2.53 -2.29 -2.37
CA ASN A 119 2.39 -3.74 -2.40
C ASN A 119 1.32 -4.25 -1.42
N ARG A 120 1.15 -3.62 -0.26
CA ARG A 120 0.09 -4.01 0.70
C ARG A 120 -1.29 -3.59 0.25
N LEU A 121 -1.41 -2.45 -0.41
CA LEU A 121 -2.67 -1.93 -0.92
C LEU A 121 -3.12 -2.64 -2.21
N ASN A 122 -2.20 -3.27 -2.95
CA ASN A 122 -2.52 -4.02 -4.16
C ASN A 122 -3.35 -5.29 -3.91
N ASP A 123 -3.12 -5.98 -2.79
CA ASP A 123 -3.91 -7.15 -2.38
C ASP A 123 -4.15 -7.18 -0.86
N PRO A 124 -5.14 -6.41 -0.36
CA PRO A 124 -5.46 -6.36 1.06
C PRO A 124 -5.92 -7.72 1.63
N TYR A 125 -6.54 -8.58 0.81
CA TYR A 125 -7.04 -9.88 1.22
C TYR A 125 -5.91 -10.85 1.56
N SER A 126 -4.93 -11.00 0.66
CA SER A 126 -3.77 -11.86 0.91
C SER A 126 -2.92 -11.35 2.08
N GLN A 127 -2.81 -10.03 2.24
CA GLN A 127 -2.08 -9.42 3.36
C GLN A 127 -2.79 -9.65 4.70
N TYR A 128 -4.13 -9.52 4.72
CA TYR A 128 -4.92 -9.84 5.91
C TYR A 128 -4.86 -11.34 6.23
N ALA A 129 -4.94 -12.22 5.23
CA ALA A 129 -4.78 -13.66 5.42
C ALA A 129 -3.42 -14.03 6.02
N ALA A 130 -2.33 -13.43 5.52
CA ALA A 130 -0.99 -13.61 6.09
C ALA A 130 -0.90 -13.10 7.54
N LEU A 131 -1.55 -11.97 7.85
CA LEU A 131 -1.62 -11.41 9.20
C LEU A 131 -2.36 -12.35 10.16
N VAL A 132 -3.52 -12.87 9.76
CA VAL A 132 -4.32 -13.82 10.56
C VAL A 132 -3.59 -15.15 10.74
N SER A 133 -2.86 -15.62 9.73
CA SER A 133 -1.99 -16.81 9.84
C SER A 133 -0.91 -16.64 10.91
N LYS A 134 -0.30 -15.45 10.99
CA LYS A 134 0.70 -15.12 12.01
C LYS A 134 0.09 -14.88 13.40
N PHE A 135 -1.12 -14.33 13.45
CA PHE A 135 -1.83 -14.00 14.69
C PHE A 135 -3.24 -14.60 14.67
N PRO A 136 -3.40 -15.88 15.04
CA PRO A 136 -4.69 -16.57 14.98
C PRO A 136 -5.80 -15.93 15.83
N THR A 137 -5.44 -15.13 16.84
CA THR A 137 -6.40 -14.36 17.66
C THR A 137 -7.17 -13.30 16.88
N LEU A 138 -6.69 -12.92 15.69
CA LEU A 138 -7.36 -11.96 14.80
C LEU A 138 -8.41 -12.63 13.89
N ARG A 139 -8.50 -13.97 13.91
CA ARG A 139 -9.46 -14.71 13.10
C ARG A 139 -10.87 -14.37 13.58
N PRO A 140 -11.79 -13.96 12.68
CA PRO A 140 -13.16 -13.70 13.09
C PRO A 140 -13.76 -14.98 13.70
N PRO A 141 -14.57 -14.86 14.76
CA PRO A 141 -15.29 -16.00 15.32
C PRO A 141 -16.36 -16.41 14.32
N VAL A 142 -16.00 -17.28 13.38
CA VAL A 142 -16.97 -17.90 12.47
C VAL A 142 -17.85 -18.82 13.31
N SER A 143 -19.02 -18.31 13.70
CA SER A 143 -20.03 -19.12 14.38
C SER A 143 -20.71 -19.95 13.31
N ILE A 144 -20.35 -21.23 13.19
CA ILE A 144 -21.00 -22.17 12.25
C ILE A 144 -22.36 -22.56 12.82
#